data_AF-A0A916C2R4-F1
#
_entry.id   AF-A0A916C2R4-F1
#
_cell.length_a   1.000
_cell.length_b   1.000
_cell.length_c   1.000
_cell.angle_alpha   90.00
_cell.angle_beta   90.00
_cell.angle_gamma   90.00
#
_symmetry.space_group_name_H-M   'P 1'
#
loop_
_entity.id
_entity.type
_entity.pdbx_description
1 polymer ?
#
loop_
_entity_poly.entity_id
_entity_poly.type
_entity_poly.pdbx_seq_one_letter_code
_entity_poly.pdbx_strand_id
1 'polypeptide(L)'
;MAGGMGKNQRKQLAERIAGIPVDQPRVIVATGRYLGEGFDDELLDTLFLALPISWRGTLTQYAGRLHRLNAAKKDVIIHDYVDFEVPVLAKMYSKRRAGYKAIDYEIVMPGDKPPVSQLTLEKLQGSNL
;
A
#
# COMPACT_ATOMS: atom_id res chain seq x y z
N MET A 1 11.18 2.70 5.60
CA MET A 1 12.02 3.35 4.58
C MET A 1 11.74 4.84 4.52
N ALA A 2 12.77 5.69 4.64
CA ALA A 2 12.66 7.15 4.65
C ALA A 2 13.62 7.82 3.64
N GLY A 3 13.34 9.07 3.30
CA GLY A 3 14.28 9.89 2.51
C GLY A 3 15.59 10.11 3.26
N GLY A 4 16.71 10.12 2.53
CA GLY A 4 18.05 10.36 3.11
C GLY A 4 18.94 9.11 3.25
N MET A 5 18.42 7.90 2.98
CA MET A 5 19.28 6.71 2.94
C MET A 5 20.27 6.72 1.79
N GLY A 6 21.51 6.30 2.07
CA GLY A 6 22.54 6.11 1.06
C GLY A 6 22.21 4.96 0.09
N LYS A 7 22.84 4.96 -1.08
CA LYS A 7 22.64 3.92 -2.12
C LYS A 7 22.90 2.50 -1.58
N ASN A 8 23.95 2.31 -0.79
CA ASN A 8 24.29 1.01 -0.20
C ASN A 8 23.26 0.53 0.82
N GLN A 9 22.73 1.42 1.65
CA GLN A 9 21.69 1.08 2.63
C GLN A 9 20.40 0.66 1.93
N ARG A 10 20.02 1.34 0.84
CA ARG A 10 18.86 0.94 0.01
C ARG A 10 19.06 -0.45 -0.60
N LYS A 11 20.26 -0.73 -1.12
CA LYS A 11 20.61 -2.03 -1.71
C LYS A 11 20.54 -3.15 -0.67
N GLN A 12 21.16 -2.97 0.49
CA GLN A 12 21.14 -3.96 1.57
C GLN A 12 19.71 -4.24 2.08
N LEU A 13 18.86 -3.21 2.17
CA LEU A 13 17.48 -3.47 2.56
C LEU A 13 16.72 -4.22 1.47
N ALA A 14 16.91 -3.88 0.19
CA ALA A 14 16.27 -4.61 -0.90
C ALA A 14 16.68 -6.09 -0.89
N GLU A 15 17.96 -6.39 -0.65
CA GLU A 15 18.46 -7.77 -0.48
C GLU A 15 17.82 -8.48 0.72
N ARG A 16 17.69 -7.78 1.86
CA ARG A 16 17.00 -8.33 3.04
C ARG A 16 15.53 -8.65 2.77
N ILE A 17 14.83 -7.79 2.03
CA ILE A 17 13.42 -8.00 1.67
C ILE A 17 13.29 -9.17 0.69
N ALA A 18 14.16 -9.24 -0.32
CA ALA A 18 14.19 -10.34 -1.28
C ALA A 18 14.52 -11.70 -0.62
N GLY A 19 15.26 -11.69 0.50
CA GLY A 19 15.57 -12.88 1.28
C GLY A 19 14.45 -13.38 2.20
N ILE A 20 13.32 -12.65 2.31
CA ILE A 20 12.18 -13.10 3.13
C ILE A 20 11.47 -14.25 2.39
N PRO A 21 11.30 -15.42 3.03
CA PRO A 21 10.56 -16.54 2.46
C PRO A 21 9.16 -16.15 1.97
N VAL A 22 8.70 -16.79 0.89
CA VAL A 22 7.43 -16.46 0.21
C VAL A 22 6.22 -16.68 1.13
N ASP A 23 6.30 -17.65 2.03
CA ASP A 23 5.28 -18.02 3.00
C ASP A 23 5.27 -17.13 4.26
N GLN A 24 6.28 -16.26 4.43
CA GLN A 24 6.36 -15.37 5.58
C GLN A 24 5.65 -14.03 5.30
N PRO A 25 4.68 -13.63 6.14
CA PRO A 25 4.00 -12.35 5.99
C PRO A 25 4.97 -11.19 6.22
N ARG A 26 4.77 -10.08 5.48
CA ARG A 26 5.63 -8.90 5.56
C ARG A 26 4.82 -7.61 5.46
N VAL A 27 5.25 -6.61 6.22
CA VAL A 27 4.71 -5.25 6.19
C VAL A 27 5.84 -4.28 5.94
N ILE A 28 5.65 -3.38 4.96
CA ILE A 28 6.66 -2.39 4.58
C ILE A 28 6.10 -1.00 4.81
N VAL A 29 6.76 -0.25 5.70
CA VAL A 29 6.43 1.14 5.97
C VAL A 29 7.41 2.02 5.19
N ALA A 30 6.89 2.86 4.30
CA ALA A 30 7.72 3.70 3.43
C ALA A 30 7.10 5.09 3.18
N THR A 31 7.95 6.08 2.96
CA THR A 31 7.52 7.37 2.42
C THR A 31 7.28 7.28 0.91
N GLY A 32 6.44 8.17 0.38
CA GLY A 32 6.00 8.11 -1.01
C GLY A 32 7.11 8.17 -2.06
N ARG A 33 8.22 8.87 -1.77
CA ARG A 33 9.40 8.92 -2.65
C ARG A 33 9.99 7.52 -2.87
N TYR A 34 10.07 6.70 -1.81
CA TYR A 34 10.66 5.37 -1.91
C TYR A 34 9.78 4.38 -2.70
N LEU A 35 8.46 4.44 -2.48
CA LEU A 35 7.48 3.74 -3.31
C LEU A 35 7.48 4.24 -4.78
N GLY A 36 8.21 5.31 -5.12
CA GLY A 36 8.41 5.81 -6.48
C GLY A 36 9.77 5.43 -7.11
N GLU A 37 10.79 5.12 -6.32
CA GLU A 37 12.20 4.98 -6.76
C GLU A 37 12.68 3.54 -7.02
N GLY A 38 11.81 2.62 -7.43
CA GLY A 38 12.21 1.26 -7.83
C GLY A 38 12.18 0.18 -6.75
N PHE A 39 11.47 0.39 -5.64
CA PHE A 39 11.09 -0.71 -4.75
C PHE A 39 10.15 -1.71 -5.46
N ASP A 40 10.49 -3.00 -5.41
CA ASP A 40 9.83 -4.06 -6.15
C ASP A 40 9.73 -5.32 -5.27
N ASP A 41 8.51 -5.71 -4.93
CA ASP A 41 8.21 -6.96 -4.23
C ASP A 41 6.89 -7.49 -4.80
N GLU A 42 6.98 -8.61 -5.51
CA GLU A 42 5.87 -9.24 -6.22
C GLU A 42 4.81 -9.83 -5.29
N LEU A 43 5.06 -9.94 -3.98
CA LEU A 43 4.11 -10.48 -3.02
C LEU A 43 3.20 -9.41 -2.42
N LEU A 44 3.45 -8.13 -2.67
CA LEU A 44 2.59 -7.06 -2.17
C LEU A 44 1.28 -6.99 -2.93
N ASP A 45 0.18 -7.11 -2.20
CA ASP A 45 -1.19 -7.04 -2.70
C ASP A 45 -2.00 -5.89 -2.08
N THR A 46 -1.53 -5.32 -0.97
CA THR A 46 -2.28 -4.35 -0.18
C THR A 46 -1.48 -3.07 0.06
N LEU A 47 -2.10 -1.91 -0.18
CA LEU A 47 -1.55 -0.59 0.14
C LEU A 47 -2.43 0.15 1.14
N PHE A 48 -1.82 0.62 2.21
CA PHE A 48 -2.42 1.58 3.14
C PHE A 48 -1.97 2.99 2.76
N LEU A 49 -2.83 3.74 2.08
CA LEU A 49 -2.53 5.10 1.67
C LEU A 49 -2.90 6.09 2.78
N ALA A 50 -1.93 6.37 3.65
CA ALA A 50 -2.03 7.37 4.72
C ALA A 50 -1.36 8.71 4.35
N LEU A 51 -0.92 8.89 3.10
CA LEU A 51 -0.23 10.09 2.64
C LEU A 51 -1.20 11.02 1.90
N PRO A 52 -1.09 12.35 2.10
CA PRO A 52 -1.87 13.32 1.34
C PRO A 52 -1.29 13.44 -0.07
N ILE A 53 -1.65 12.51 -0.96
CA ILE A 53 -1.33 12.57 -2.38
C ILE A 53 -2.61 12.73 -3.20
N SER A 54 -2.50 13.37 -4.37
CA SER A 54 -3.63 13.50 -5.30
C SER A 54 -3.22 13.39 -6.77
N TRP A 55 -1.94 13.15 -7.05
CA TRP A 55 -1.47 13.06 -8.42
C TRP A 55 -1.74 11.66 -8.98
N ARG A 56 -2.44 11.60 -10.12
CA ARG A 56 -2.81 10.34 -10.78
C ARG A 56 -1.58 9.49 -11.09
N GLY A 57 -0.48 10.10 -11.55
CA GLY A 57 0.75 9.37 -11.87
C GLY A 57 1.32 8.59 -10.68
N THR A 58 1.31 9.18 -9.48
CA THR A 58 1.73 8.47 -8.26
C THR A 58 0.82 7.29 -7.93
N LEU A 59 -0.50 7.48 -8.01
CA LEU A 59 -1.46 6.40 -7.74
C LEU A 59 -1.31 5.25 -8.73
N THR A 60 -1.18 5.55 -10.02
CA THR A 60 -0.94 4.55 -11.06
C THR A 60 0.38 3.81 -10.82
N GLN A 61 1.44 4.53 -10.40
CA GLN A 61 2.71 3.90 -10.09
C GLN A 61 2.62 2.96 -8.87
N TYR A 62 1.89 3.35 -7.83
CA TYR A 62 1.73 2.52 -6.64
C TYR A 62 0.87 1.29 -6.92
N ALA A 63 -0.29 1.48 -7.55
CA ALA A 63 -1.17 0.40 -7.96
C ALA A 63 -0.46 -0.58 -8.90
N GLY A 64 0.30 -0.08 -9.88
CA GLY A 64 1.05 -0.92 -10.81
C GLY A 64 2.07 -1.83 -10.13
N ARG A 65 2.62 -1.44 -8.98
CA ARG A 65 3.52 -2.31 -8.19
C ARG A 65 2.76 -3.42 -7.49
N LEU A 66 1.55 -3.15 -7.01
CA LEU A 66 0.69 -4.17 -6.41
C LEU A 66 0.19 -5.18 -7.44
N HIS A 67 -0.09 -4.74 -8.68
CA HIS A 67 -0.60 -5.59 -9.76
C HIS A 67 0.42 -6.56 -10.38
N ARG A 68 1.66 -6.61 -9.88
CA ARG A 68 2.62 -7.60 -10.37
C ARG A 68 2.09 -9.01 -10.14
N LEU A 69 2.10 -9.81 -11.20
CA LEU A 69 1.55 -11.16 -11.21
C LEU A 69 2.30 -12.03 -10.20
N ASN A 70 1.54 -12.66 -9.31
CA ASN A 70 2.04 -13.73 -8.45
C ASN A 70 0.85 -14.67 -8.16
N ALA A 71 1.06 -15.98 -8.27
CA ALA A 71 0.00 -16.99 -8.16
C ALA A 71 -0.70 -17.00 -6.78
N ALA A 72 -0.05 -16.47 -5.74
CA ALA A 72 -0.63 -16.36 -4.41
C ALA A 72 -1.61 -15.19 -4.25
N LYS A 73 -1.60 -14.20 -5.18
CA LYS A 73 -2.47 -13.03 -5.09
C LYS A 73 -3.89 -13.35 -5.53
N LYS A 74 -4.83 -13.02 -4.65
CA LYS A 74 -6.27 -13.14 -4.91
C LYS A 74 -6.88 -11.81 -5.30
N ASP A 75 -6.58 -10.78 -4.52
CA ASP A 75 -7.13 -9.44 -4.67
C ASP A 75 -6.02 -8.40 -4.51
N VAL A 76 -6.18 -7.23 -5.12
CA VAL A 76 -5.31 -6.06 -4.87
C VAL A 76 -6.14 -4.97 -4.20
N ILE A 77 -5.73 -4.55 -3.01
CA ILE A 77 -6.55 -3.69 -2.14
C ILE A 77 -5.80 -2.39 -1.81
N ILE A 78 -6.49 -1.26 -1.92
CA ILE A 78 -6.00 0.03 -1.43
C ILE A 78 -6.94 0.51 -0.33
N HIS A 79 -6.41 0.65 0.88
CA HIS A 79 -7.06 1.34 1.99
C HIS A 79 -6.67 2.82 1.94
N ASP A 80 -7.57 3.68 1.45
CA ASP A 80 -7.38 5.14 1.37
C ASP A 80 -7.92 5.81 2.63
N TYR A 81 -7.03 6.40 3.43
CA TYR A 81 -7.42 7.15 4.62
C TYR A 81 -7.78 8.58 4.23
N VAL A 82 -9.03 8.95 4.50
CA VAL A 82 -9.60 10.23 4.09
C VAL A 82 -10.03 11.01 5.32
N ASP A 83 -9.61 12.27 5.35
CA ASP A 83 -10.07 13.26 6.31
C ASP A 83 -10.96 14.27 5.59
N PHE A 84 -12.25 14.24 5.90
CA PHE A 84 -13.25 15.14 5.32
C PHE A 84 -13.38 16.47 6.06
N GLU A 85 -12.89 16.54 7.31
CA GLU A 85 -12.94 17.76 8.12
C GLU A 85 -11.91 18.78 7.65
N VAL A 86 -10.85 18.32 6.97
CA VAL A 86 -9.84 19.19 6.37
C VAL A 86 -10.14 19.41 4.87
N PRO A 87 -10.56 20.62 4.43
CA PRO A 87 -11.05 20.86 3.06
C PRO A 87 -10.03 20.53 1.96
N VAL A 88 -8.74 20.78 2.20
CA VAL A 88 -7.70 20.45 1.22
C VAL A 88 -7.57 18.93 1.03
N LEU A 89 -7.68 18.14 2.10
CA LEU A 89 -7.60 16.68 2.05
C LEU A 89 -8.85 16.07 1.39
N ALA A 90 -10.03 16.62 1.66
CA ALA A 90 -11.26 16.24 0.97
C ALA A 90 -11.19 16.48 -0.56
N LYS A 91 -10.63 17.62 -0.98
CA LYS A 91 -10.40 17.93 -2.41
C LYS A 91 -9.39 16.98 -3.04
N MET A 92 -8.35 16.59 -2.29
CA MET A 92 -7.36 15.61 -2.75
C MET A 92 -7.98 14.24 -2.95
N TYR A 93 -8.79 13.76 -2.00
CA TYR A 93 -9.55 12.53 -2.13
C TYR A 93 -10.46 12.55 -3.37
N SER A 94 -11.17 13.65 -3.61
CA SER A 94 -12.01 13.79 -4.81
C SER A 94 -11.24 13.55 -6.12
N LYS A 95 -9.98 14.02 -6.19
CA LYS A 95 -9.09 13.73 -7.32
C LYS A 95 -8.64 12.27 -7.35
N ARG A 96 -8.32 11.68 -6.19
CA ARG A 96 -7.94 10.26 -6.08
C ARG A 96 -9.06 9.34 -6.56
N ARG A 97 -10.32 9.61 -6.25
CA ARG A 97 -11.48 8.83 -6.74
C ARG A 97 -11.51 8.71 -8.26
N ALA A 98 -11.28 9.82 -8.97
CA ALA A 98 -11.18 9.80 -10.42
C ALA A 98 -9.95 9.01 -10.90
N GLY A 99 -8.84 9.11 -10.16
CA GLY A 99 -7.64 8.30 -10.38
C GLY A 99 -7.92 6.80 -10.29
N TYR A 100 -8.51 6.33 -9.19
CA TYR A 100 -8.85 4.92 -8.96
C TYR A 100 -9.75 4.34 -10.04
N LYS A 101 -10.83 5.04 -10.40
CA LYS A 101 -11.72 4.62 -11.49
C LYS A 101 -11.00 4.47 -12.82
N ALA A 102 -10.01 5.32 -13.08
CA ALA A 102 -9.28 5.31 -14.34
C ALA A 102 -8.15 4.26 -14.41
N ILE A 103 -7.96 3.49 -13.34
CA ILE A 103 -7.12 2.29 -13.27
C ILE A 103 -7.95 1.07 -12.83
N ASP A 104 -9.26 1.11 -13.09
CA ASP A 104 -10.23 0.02 -12.88
C ASP A 104 -10.40 -0.46 -11.43
N TYR A 105 -10.10 0.40 -10.45
CA TYR A 105 -10.45 0.12 -9.06
C TYR A 105 -11.91 0.49 -8.78
N GLU A 106 -12.59 -0.43 -8.12
CA GLU A 106 -13.87 -0.18 -7.48
C GLU A 106 -13.66 0.44 -6.09
N ILE A 107 -14.43 1.49 -5.79
CA ILE A 107 -14.40 2.14 -4.48
C ILE A 107 -15.55 1.58 -3.65
N VAL A 108 -15.21 0.92 -2.55
CA VAL A 108 -16.16 0.36 -1.59
C VAL A 108 -16.09 1.19 -0.31
N MET A 109 -17.24 1.65 0.20
CA MET A 109 -17.27 2.41 1.44
C MET A 109 -17.35 1.47 2.67
N PRO A 110 -16.84 1.90 3.84
CA PRO A 110 -17.05 1.16 5.08
C PRO A 110 -18.56 1.00 5.35
N GLY A 111 -19.07 -0.22 5.31
CA GLY A 111 -20.50 -0.55 5.43
C GLY A 111 -21.06 -1.36 4.25
N ASP A 112 -20.42 -1.30 3.08
CA ASP A 112 -20.90 -1.99 1.87
C ASP A 112 -20.39 -3.46 1.77
N LYS A 113 -19.37 -3.83 2.55
CA LYS A 113 -18.84 -5.21 2.64
C LYS A 113 -19.14 -5.82 4.01
N PRO A 114 -19.44 -7.13 4.11
CA PRO A 114 -19.37 -7.83 5.39
C PRO A 114 -17.95 -7.64 5.96
N PRO A 115 -17.80 -7.53 7.29
CA PRO A 115 -16.52 -7.19 7.90
C PRO A 115 -15.47 -8.22 7.46
N VAL A 116 -14.56 -7.79 6.58
CA VAL A 116 -13.32 -8.52 6.30
C VAL A 116 -12.68 -8.67 7.66
N SER A 117 -12.42 -9.91 8.07
CA SER A 117 -11.87 -10.24 9.38
C SER A 117 -10.68 -9.32 9.66
N GLN A 118 -10.92 -8.28 10.45
CA GLN A 118 -9.88 -7.36 10.88
C GLN A 118 -8.80 -8.23 11.52
N LEU A 119 -7.57 -8.08 11.05
CA LEU A 119 -6.41 -8.40 11.88
C LEU A 119 -6.49 -7.44 13.06
N THR A 120 -7.27 -7.81 14.08
CA THR A 120 -7.30 -7.10 15.34
C THR A 120 -5.91 -7.19 15.94
N LEU A 121 -5.45 -6.12 16.61
CA LEU A 121 -4.15 -6.09 17.29
C LEU A 121 -3.96 -7.30 18.24
N GLU A 122 -5.06 -7.85 18.76
CA GLU A 122 -5.11 -9.09 19.53
C GLU A 122 -4.52 -10.30 18.79
N LYS A 123 -4.75 -10.42 17.48
CA LYS A 123 -4.19 -11.51 16.65
C LYS A 123 -2.69 -11.39 16.39
N LEU A 124 -2.13 -10.18 16.50
CA LEU A 124 -0.69 -9.95 16.39
C LEU A 124 0.05 -10.16 17.71
N GLN A 125 -0.66 -10.07 18.85
CA GLN A 125 -0.11 -10.33 20.17
C GLN A 125 -0.22 -11.82 20.59
N GLY A 126 -1.05 -12.61 19.90
CA GLY A 126 -1.25 -14.05 20.17
C GLY A 126 -0.25 -15.01 19.51
N SER A 127 0.68 -14.52 18.67
CA SER A 127 1.65 -15.36 17.95
C SER A 127 2.97 -15.62 18.70
N ASN A 128 2.94 -15.53 20.03
CA ASN A 128 3.99 -16.05 20.90
C ASN A 128 3.36 -17.06 21.85
N LEU A 129 3.27 -18.31 21.41
CA LEU A 129 3.46 -19.54 22.17
C LEU A 129 3.74 -20.68 21.17
#